data_AF-A0A970D0H4-F1
#
_entry.id   AF-A0A970D0H4-F1
#
_cell.length_a   1.000
_cell.length_b   1.000
_cell.length_c   1.000
_cell.angle_alpha   90.00
_cell.angle_beta   90.00
_cell.angle_gamma   90.00
#
_symmetry.space_group_name_H-M   'P 1'
#
loop_
_entity.id
_entity.type
_entity.pdbx_description
1 polymer ?
#
loop_
_entity_poly.entity_id
_entity_poly.type
_entity_poly.pdbx_seq_one_letter_code
_entity_poly.pdbx_strand_id
1 'polypeptide(L)'
;MFGVKRKYCLILPLLIIVLLFSINSFAAEEGEVRSKNITMDIRDADIRDVLSTLAITLQKNIIYTEQPVNISFSINNVSPKQALQLLVNSVDMEFLESGNIILVGKKETIHQNFYTMLPITRFELHYIDPQVITQQVNRLAIPVQNVILDSTKKYIWAQGTPQALSKMRELIYVLDREENIDPEIQTVRYLELVSIDLQFITADIFASLIQQLDIPCKLIFIDANPNTVWVNADESAITDIKTLAESVDIEDNKPPEEIIENTNRIMAKKMRNITAKRLLTMISSVDIPVQIFSIDTSGYSIWMRGDQHSINLMNDLINNLDAHYSRDDVNFFTYTLNNIRASYAAKKLEFIGLDDVEVFYLNYPEFNSELFISCPADRINDVENFLRKIDIQEKKIKAIVDYSDSPSAQTRLERRRDLIVALTGIPKESFKISGNVSRNSDIHYVLWVDETPSNIDWIKAVIKAIDDPLN
;
A
#
# COMPACT_ATOMS: atom_id res chain seq x y z
N MET A 1 84.21 -14.02 -5.56
CA MET A 1 85.22 -13.56 -6.54
C MET A 1 84.65 -12.31 -7.21
N PHE A 2 85.44 -11.24 -7.23
CA PHE A 2 85.13 -9.86 -7.65
C PHE A 2 84.46 -9.72 -9.02
N GLY A 3 83.70 -8.64 -9.25
CA GLY A 3 83.48 -8.14 -10.61
C GLY A 3 82.34 -7.14 -10.85
N VAL A 4 82.59 -5.87 -10.55
CA VAL A 4 81.79 -4.69 -10.93
C VAL A 4 81.82 -4.42 -12.44
N LYS A 5 80.73 -3.92 -13.05
CA LYS A 5 80.72 -2.69 -13.90
C LYS A 5 79.32 -2.29 -14.44
N ARG A 6 78.94 -1.05 -14.11
CA ARG A 6 77.97 -0.19 -14.81
C ARG A 6 78.50 0.23 -16.20
N LYS A 7 77.61 0.56 -17.14
CA LYS A 7 77.59 1.85 -17.88
C LYS A 7 76.28 2.06 -18.67
N TYR A 8 75.91 3.33 -18.78
CA TYR A 8 74.65 3.92 -19.21
C TYR A 8 74.56 4.20 -20.73
N CYS A 9 73.31 4.45 -21.16
CA CYS A 9 72.83 5.43 -22.15
C CYS A 9 72.97 5.10 -23.66
N LEU A 10 71.83 5.04 -24.36
CA LEU A 10 71.47 5.96 -25.46
C LEU A 10 70.07 5.60 -26.06
N ILE A 11 69.14 6.54 -25.89
CA ILE A 11 68.19 7.09 -26.89
C ILE A 11 67.06 6.17 -27.45
N LEU A 12 65.84 6.54 -27.04
CA LEU A 12 64.53 6.31 -27.70
C LEU A 12 64.48 7.08 -29.05
N PRO A 13 63.78 6.60 -30.08
CA PRO A 13 62.40 7.08 -30.24
C PRO A 13 61.38 6.04 -30.75
N LEU A 14 60.18 6.17 -30.19
CA LEU A 14 58.88 6.12 -30.87
C LEU A 14 58.58 4.92 -31.80
N LEU A 15 57.87 3.93 -31.27
CA LEU A 15 56.90 3.16 -32.07
C LEU A 15 55.67 2.85 -31.21
N ILE A 16 54.56 3.51 -31.54
CA ILE A 16 53.23 3.22 -31.00
C ILE A 16 52.85 1.82 -31.50
N ILE A 17 52.91 0.84 -30.60
CA ILE A 17 52.36 -0.49 -30.80
C ILE A 17 51.14 -0.58 -29.87
N VAL A 18 49.96 -0.34 -30.43
CA VAL A 18 48.70 -0.80 -29.83
C VAL A 18 48.55 -2.26 -30.26
N LEU A 19 49.02 -3.17 -29.41
CA LEU A 19 48.78 -4.61 -29.56
C LEU A 19 47.58 -4.98 -28.71
N LEU A 20 46.51 -5.32 -29.42
CA LEU A 20 45.28 -5.94 -28.95
C LEU A 20 45.59 -7.11 -28.01
N PHE A 21 45.34 -6.93 -26.72
CA PHE A 21 45.03 -8.03 -25.82
C PHE A 21 43.51 -8.16 -25.77
N SER A 22 43.01 -9.23 -26.39
CA SER A 22 41.64 -9.67 -26.30
C SER A 22 41.30 -10.04 -24.86
N ILE A 23 40.69 -9.09 -24.14
CA ILE A 23 39.93 -9.40 -22.93
C ILE A 23 38.56 -9.84 -23.43
N ASN A 24 38.21 -11.11 -23.19
CA ASN A 24 36.84 -11.59 -23.31
C ASN A 24 36.00 -10.86 -22.26
N SER A 25 35.49 -9.69 -22.62
CA SER A 25 34.38 -9.07 -21.94
C SER A 25 33.12 -9.83 -22.31
N PHE A 26 32.48 -10.42 -21.31
CA PHE A 26 31.09 -10.82 -21.36
C PHE A 26 30.29 -9.53 -21.59
N ALA A 27 30.05 -9.19 -22.85
CA ALA A 27 29.16 -8.11 -23.22
C ALA A 27 27.75 -8.57 -22.86
N ALA A 28 27.21 -8.00 -21.79
CA ALA A 28 25.77 -7.94 -21.63
C ALA A 28 25.25 -7.19 -22.86
N GLU A 29 24.41 -7.86 -23.65
CA GLU A 29 23.55 -7.17 -24.62
C GLU A 29 22.63 -6.23 -23.82
N GLU A 30 23.03 -4.98 -23.68
CA GLU A 30 22.09 -3.88 -23.50
C GLU A 30 21.30 -3.78 -24.80
N GLY A 31 20.17 -4.48 -24.86
CA GLY A 31 19.18 -4.27 -25.88
C GLY A 31 18.64 -2.85 -25.76
N GLU A 32 18.99 -1.99 -26.71
CA GLU A 32 18.28 -0.74 -26.96
C GLU A 32 16.79 -1.04 -27.12
N VAL A 33 15.98 -0.66 -26.13
CA VAL A 33 14.52 -0.59 -26.27
C VAL A 33 14.23 0.55 -27.25
N ARG A 34 14.14 0.24 -28.54
CA ARG A 34 13.46 1.10 -29.50
C ARG A 34 12.01 1.23 -29.05
N SER A 35 11.66 2.33 -28.38
CA SER A 35 10.26 2.65 -28.13
C SER A 35 9.59 2.85 -29.49
N LYS A 36 8.76 1.89 -29.89
CA LYS A 36 7.94 2.04 -31.09
C LYS A 36 6.89 3.10 -30.77
N ASN A 37 6.81 4.12 -31.62
CA ASN A 37 5.70 5.07 -31.57
C ASN A 37 4.37 4.33 -31.81
N ILE A 38 3.33 4.81 -31.15
CA ILE A 38 1.97 4.26 -31.18
C ILE A 38 1.09 5.18 -32.02
N THR A 39 0.23 4.58 -32.84
CA THR A 39 -0.92 5.23 -33.48
C THR A 39 -2.16 4.49 -32.99
N MET A 40 -3.17 5.24 -32.55
CA MET A 40 -4.37 4.71 -31.91
C MET A 40 -5.56 5.62 -32.26
N ASP A 41 -6.65 5.02 -32.74
CA ASP A 41 -7.92 5.73 -32.97
C ASP A 41 -9.01 4.96 -32.22
N ILE A 42 -9.49 5.54 -31.13
CA ILE A 42 -10.47 4.94 -30.22
C ILE A 42 -11.68 5.84 -30.13
N ARG A 43 -12.86 5.24 -30.16
CA ARG A 43 -14.14 5.95 -30.11
C ARG A 43 -15.01 5.31 -29.06
N ASP A 44 -15.50 6.15 -28.15
CA ASP A 44 -16.46 5.79 -27.11
C ASP A 44 -16.10 4.51 -26.35
N ALA A 45 -14.82 4.37 -25.95
CA ALA A 45 -14.34 3.21 -25.21
C ALA A 45 -14.07 3.59 -23.75
N ASP A 46 -14.21 2.61 -22.85
CA ASP A 46 -13.83 2.78 -21.45
C ASP A 46 -12.35 3.14 -21.33
N ILE A 47 -12.06 4.20 -20.58
CA ILE A 47 -10.70 4.65 -20.33
C ILE A 47 -9.78 3.54 -19.78
N ARG A 48 -10.32 2.56 -19.03
CA ARG A 48 -9.59 1.41 -18.49
C ARG A 48 -9.04 0.49 -19.58
N ASP A 49 -9.75 0.35 -20.70
CA ASP A 49 -9.30 -0.45 -21.85
C ASP A 49 -8.18 0.25 -22.61
N VAL A 50 -8.29 1.58 -22.77
CA VAL A 50 -7.25 2.39 -23.38
C VAL A 50 -5.98 2.37 -22.53
N LEU A 51 -6.13 2.51 -21.21
CA LEU A 51 -5.04 2.40 -20.24
C LEU A 51 -4.40 1.01 -20.25
N SER A 52 -5.20 -0.07 -20.36
CA SER A 52 -4.67 -1.44 -20.45
C SER A 52 -3.82 -1.67 -21.70
N THR A 53 -4.23 -1.12 -22.84
CA THR A 53 -3.44 -1.17 -24.09
C THR A 53 -2.10 -0.44 -23.94
N LEU A 54 -2.12 0.72 -23.26
CA LEU A 54 -0.92 1.48 -22.95
C LEU A 54 -0.03 0.75 -21.93
N ALA A 55 -0.62 0.06 -20.94
CA ALA A 55 0.09 -0.73 -19.92
C ALA A 55 0.97 -1.81 -20.56
N ILE A 56 0.42 -2.57 -21.52
CA ILE A 56 1.15 -3.59 -22.28
C ILE A 56 2.32 -2.97 -23.04
N THR A 57 2.09 -1.83 -23.70
CA THR A 57 3.10 -1.17 -24.54
C THR A 57 4.19 -0.49 -23.71
N LEU A 58 3.83 -0.01 -22.52
CA LEU A 58 4.76 0.58 -21.55
C LEU A 58 5.52 -0.47 -20.73
N GLN A 59 5.09 -1.74 -20.77
CA GLN A 59 5.55 -2.81 -19.89
C GLN A 59 5.43 -2.42 -18.41
N LYS A 60 4.31 -1.76 -18.05
CA LYS A 60 4.03 -1.29 -16.69
C LYS A 60 2.61 -1.64 -16.29
N ASN A 61 2.38 -1.84 -15.01
CA ASN A 61 1.04 -2.01 -14.45
C ASN A 61 0.38 -0.64 -14.30
N ILE A 62 -0.81 -0.46 -14.88
CA ILE A 62 -1.58 0.77 -14.71
C ILE A 62 -2.75 0.50 -13.78
N ILE A 63 -2.88 1.30 -12.73
CA ILE A 63 -3.98 1.25 -11.75
C ILE A 63 -4.82 2.52 -11.94
N TYR A 64 -6.11 2.35 -12.23
CA TYR A 64 -7.07 3.43 -12.42
C TYR A 64 -7.96 3.56 -11.19
N THR A 65 -8.03 4.76 -10.59
CA THR A 65 -8.69 4.95 -9.28
C THR A 65 -10.04 5.66 -9.32
N GLU A 66 -10.51 6.02 -10.52
CA GLU A 66 -11.74 6.79 -10.69
C GLU A 66 -12.89 5.90 -11.18
N GLN A 67 -14.09 6.47 -11.21
CA GLN A 67 -15.20 5.80 -11.87
C GLN A 67 -14.91 5.65 -13.37
N PRO A 68 -15.37 4.54 -13.99
CA PRO A 68 -15.19 4.34 -15.42
C PRO A 68 -15.81 5.47 -16.24
N VAL A 69 -15.11 5.91 -17.28
CA VAL A 69 -15.60 6.96 -18.19
C VAL A 69 -15.28 6.56 -19.62
N ASN A 70 -16.26 6.75 -20.51
CA ASN A 70 -16.07 6.53 -21.93
C ASN A 70 -15.36 7.72 -22.56
N ILE A 71 -14.39 7.44 -23.42
CA ILE A 71 -13.56 8.43 -24.08
C ILE A 71 -13.42 8.13 -25.57
N SER A 72 -13.30 9.21 -26.35
CA SER A 72 -12.89 9.13 -27.75
C SER A 72 -11.53 9.80 -27.87
N PHE A 73 -10.51 9.03 -28.23
CA PHE A 73 -9.11 9.46 -28.20
C PHE A 73 -8.39 9.01 -29.47
N SER A 74 -7.74 9.95 -30.15
CA SER A 74 -7.05 9.69 -31.41
C SER A 74 -5.65 10.32 -31.37
N ILE A 75 -4.63 9.49 -31.58
CA ILE A 75 -3.23 9.89 -31.60
C ILE A 75 -2.50 9.21 -32.75
N ASN A 76 -1.54 9.92 -33.34
CA ASN A 76 -0.77 9.42 -34.46
C ASN A 76 0.73 9.56 -34.23
N ASN A 77 1.45 8.45 -34.28
CA ASN A 77 2.90 8.39 -34.20
C ASN A 77 3.47 9.08 -32.94
N VAL A 78 2.86 8.79 -31.79
CA VAL A 78 3.22 9.37 -30.49
C VAL A 78 3.93 8.32 -29.62
N SER A 79 4.91 8.71 -28.80
CA SER A 79 5.54 7.75 -27.88
C SER A 79 4.53 7.21 -26.86
N PRO A 80 4.67 5.95 -26.38
CA PRO A 80 3.74 5.35 -25.42
C PRO A 80 3.47 6.20 -24.17
N LYS A 81 4.52 6.87 -23.67
CA LYS A 81 4.43 7.73 -22.48
C LYS A 81 3.71 9.05 -22.78
N GLN A 82 3.96 9.65 -23.94
CA GLN A 82 3.21 10.84 -24.38
C GLN A 82 1.76 10.51 -24.71
N ALA A 83 1.48 9.31 -25.26
CA ALA A 83 0.13 8.82 -25.50
C ALA A 83 -0.67 8.75 -24.19
N LEU A 84 -0.08 8.17 -23.15
CA LEU A 84 -0.65 8.16 -21.80
C LEU A 84 -0.90 9.57 -21.26
N GLN A 85 0.07 10.47 -21.40
CA GLN A 85 -0.08 11.84 -20.91
C GLN A 85 -1.21 12.60 -21.61
N LEU A 86 -1.30 12.48 -22.94
CA LEU A 86 -2.37 13.11 -23.71
C LEU A 86 -3.74 12.53 -23.36
N LEU A 87 -3.82 11.22 -23.14
CA LEU A 87 -5.04 10.53 -22.74
C LEU A 87 -5.55 11.05 -21.39
N VAL A 88 -4.68 11.04 -20.39
CA VAL A 88 -5.00 11.38 -19.02
C VAL A 88 -5.34 12.88 -18.90
N ASN A 89 -4.61 13.75 -19.61
CA ASN A 89 -4.95 15.17 -19.68
C ASN A 89 -6.29 15.44 -20.39
N SER A 90 -6.72 14.58 -21.33
CA SER A 90 -7.99 14.78 -22.05
C SER A 90 -9.23 14.62 -21.17
N VAL A 91 -9.09 13.98 -20.02
CA VAL A 91 -10.14 13.74 -19.03
C VAL A 91 -9.88 14.47 -17.71
N ASP A 92 -9.03 15.51 -17.72
CA ASP A 92 -8.70 16.32 -16.54
C ASP A 92 -8.13 15.50 -15.36
N MET A 93 -7.36 14.46 -15.70
CA MET A 93 -6.67 13.59 -14.74
C MET A 93 -5.15 13.82 -14.79
N GLU A 94 -4.45 13.24 -13.82
CA GLU A 94 -2.99 13.15 -13.81
C GLU A 94 -2.57 11.67 -13.70
N PHE A 95 -1.29 11.39 -13.93
CA PHE A 95 -0.73 10.07 -13.70
C PHE A 95 0.56 10.18 -12.89
N LEU A 96 0.78 9.24 -11.98
CA LEU A 96 1.97 9.15 -11.15
C LEU A 96 2.69 7.85 -11.45
N GLU A 97 3.96 7.96 -11.83
CA GLU A 97 4.80 6.83 -12.21
C GLU A 97 5.81 6.51 -11.10
N SER A 98 5.81 5.27 -10.62
CA SER A 98 6.80 4.78 -9.65
C SER A 98 7.19 3.33 -9.96
N GLY A 99 8.44 3.14 -10.35
CA GLY A 99 8.94 1.82 -10.75
C GLY A 99 8.11 1.21 -11.88
N ASN A 100 7.50 0.05 -11.60
CA ASN A 100 6.67 -0.70 -12.56
C ASN A 100 5.17 -0.34 -12.50
N ILE A 101 4.76 0.59 -11.65
CA ILE A 101 3.35 0.97 -11.47
C ILE A 101 3.14 2.40 -11.96
N ILE A 102 2.06 2.61 -12.70
CA ILE A 102 1.53 3.93 -13.03
C ILE A 102 0.12 4.03 -12.45
N LEU A 103 -0.09 4.96 -11.54
CA LEU A 103 -1.43 5.29 -11.06
C LEU A 103 -2.02 6.35 -12.00
N VAL A 104 -3.33 6.28 -12.27
CA VAL A 104 -4.08 7.26 -13.06
C VAL A 104 -5.35 7.64 -12.30
N GLY A 105 -5.58 8.95 -12.14
CA GLY A 105 -6.74 9.47 -11.42
C GLY A 105 -6.75 10.99 -11.37
N LYS A 106 -7.75 11.57 -10.71
CA LYS A 106 -7.83 13.04 -10.55
C LYS A 106 -6.70 13.54 -9.66
N LYS A 107 -6.30 14.79 -9.88
CA LYS A 107 -5.19 15.42 -9.13
C LYS A 107 -5.40 15.35 -7.61
N GLU A 108 -6.64 15.46 -7.15
CA GLU A 108 -7.00 15.46 -5.74
C GLU A 108 -6.93 14.05 -5.11
N THR A 109 -7.27 13.01 -5.88
CA THR A 109 -7.39 11.63 -5.41
C THR A 109 -6.12 10.80 -5.65
N ILE A 110 -5.38 11.07 -6.73
CA ILE A 110 -4.23 10.27 -7.13
C ILE A 110 -3.07 10.36 -6.12
N HIS A 111 -2.84 11.55 -5.55
CA HIS A 111 -1.82 11.75 -4.53
C HIS A 111 -2.23 11.15 -3.18
N GLN A 112 -3.52 11.18 -2.84
CA GLN A 112 -4.02 10.53 -1.62
C GLN A 112 -3.98 9.00 -1.77
N ASN A 113 -4.53 8.45 -2.85
CA ASN A 113 -4.63 7.00 -3.05
C ASN A 113 -3.26 6.32 -3.26
N PHE A 114 -2.35 6.91 -4.04
CA PHE A 114 -1.03 6.31 -4.30
C PHE A 114 -0.21 6.10 -3.02
N TYR A 115 -0.17 7.13 -2.17
CA TYR A 115 0.57 7.13 -0.90
C TYR A 115 -0.29 6.66 0.28
N THR A 116 -1.52 6.21 0.07
CA THR A 116 -2.27 5.47 1.10
C THR A 116 -2.23 3.96 0.83
N MET A 117 -1.99 3.55 -0.42
CA MET A 117 -1.98 2.15 -0.87
C MET A 117 -0.59 1.49 -0.82
N LEU A 118 0.50 2.26 -0.72
CA LEU A 118 1.85 1.69 -0.60
C LEU A 118 2.15 1.32 0.86
N PRO A 119 2.74 0.14 1.13
CA PRO A 119 3.07 -0.26 2.49
C PRO A 119 4.05 0.74 3.10
N ILE A 120 3.75 1.18 4.33
CA ILE A 120 4.65 1.99 5.15
C ILE A 120 5.40 1.03 6.06
N THR A 121 6.72 0.97 5.93
CA THR A 121 7.58 0.21 6.84
C THR A 121 8.35 1.15 7.73
N ARG A 122 8.28 0.90 9.04
CA ARG A 122 9.12 1.59 10.02
C ARG A 122 10.46 0.87 10.14
N PHE A 123 11.54 1.62 9.94
CA PHE A 123 12.91 1.19 10.17
C PHE A 123 13.45 1.85 11.45
N GLU A 124 14.06 1.05 12.31
CA GLU A 124 14.73 1.52 13.53
C GLU A 124 16.21 1.74 13.24
N LEU A 125 16.73 2.89 13.69
CA LEU A 125 18.12 3.30 13.61
C LEU A 125 18.71 3.42 15.01
N HIS A 126 19.92 2.91 15.19
CA HIS A 126 20.62 2.85 16.46
C HIS A 126 21.77 3.85 16.54
N TYR A 127 22.44 4.16 15.43
CA TYR A 127 23.70 4.90 15.40
C TYR A 127 23.71 6.08 14.42
N ILE A 128 22.95 6.03 13.32
CA ILE A 128 22.96 7.07 12.28
C ILE A 128 21.67 7.89 12.24
N ASP A 129 21.80 9.20 11.96
CA ASP A 129 20.65 10.10 11.78
C ASP A 129 19.84 9.76 10.50
N PRO A 130 18.50 9.76 10.57
CA PRO A 130 17.59 9.59 9.44
C PRO A 130 17.92 10.38 8.17
N GLN A 131 18.47 11.58 8.35
CA GLN A 131 18.88 12.47 7.25
C GLN A 131 20.00 11.84 6.40
N VAL A 132 20.99 11.22 7.05
CA VAL A 132 22.14 10.60 6.36
C VAL A 132 21.67 9.41 5.53
N ILE A 133 20.80 8.57 6.09
CA ILE A 133 20.19 7.45 5.35
C ILE A 133 19.39 7.97 4.15
N THR A 134 18.61 9.04 4.33
CA THR A 134 17.81 9.64 3.25
C THR A 134 18.66 10.20 2.12
N GLN A 135 19.81 10.82 2.44
CA GLN A 135 20.78 11.27 1.43
C GLN A 135 21.31 10.08 0.60
N GLN A 136 21.60 8.94 1.24
CA GLN A 136 22.07 7.74 0.54
C GLN A 136 20.97 7.08 -0.29
N VAL A 137 19.74 7.03 0.22
CA VAL A 137 18.54 6.57 -0.51
C VAL A 137 18.36 7.36 -1.80
N ASN A 138 18.44 8.70 -1.72
CA ASN A 138 18.31 9.59 -2.87
C ASN A 138 19.46 9.40 -3.88
N ARG A 139 20.70 9.26 -3.38
CA ARG A 139 21.88 9.03 -4.21
C ARG A 139 21.83 7.69 -4.96
N LEU A 140 21.27 6.67 -4.33
CA LEU A 140 21.09 5.34 -4.92
C LEU A 140 19.80 5.20 -5.73
N ALA A 141 19.00 6.28 -5.84
CA ALA A 141 17.72 6.32 -6.54
C ALA A 141 16.76 5.19 -6.11
N ILE A 142 16.76 4.83 -4.82
CA ILE A 142 15.83 3.82 -4.29
C ILE A 142 14.43 4.46 -4.28
N PRO A 143 13.42 3.87 -4.96
CA PRO A 143 12.11 4.49 -5.16
C PRO A 143 11.22 4.32 -3.92
N VAL A 144 11.61 4.98 -2.83
CA VAL A 144 10.85 5.09 -1.57
C VAL A 144 10.54 6.55 -1.29
N GLN A 145 9.35 6.83 -0.76
CA GLN A 145 9.03 8.09 -0.12
C GLN A 145 9.38 7.96 1.36
N ASN A 146 10.41 8.68 1.80
CA ASN A 146 10.80 8.69 3.20
C ASN A 146 9.93 9.71 3.94
N VAL A 147 9.13 9.23 4.89
CA VAL A 147 8.49 10.06 5.91
C VAL A 147 9.41 10.06 7.12
N ILE A 148 10.21 11.11 7.25
CA ILE A 148 11.01 11.35 8.45
C ILE A 148 10.09 12.08 9.43
N LEU A 149 9.63 11.40 10.49
CA LEU A 149 9.11 12.15 11.64
C LEU A 149 10.33 12.65 12.41
N ASP A 150 10.60 13.95 12.24
CA ASP A 150 11.79 14.68 12.69
C ASP A 150 11.95 14.70 14.22
N SER A 151 10.95 14.19 14.93
CA SER A 151 10.79 14.24 16.37
C SER A 151 11.60 13.17 17.12
N THR A 152 11.89 12.01 16.52
CA THR A 152 12.53 10.89 17.25
C THR A 152 13.98 10.61 16.86
N LYS A 153 14.44 11.02 15.67
CA LYS A 153 15.77 10.71 15.08
C LYS A 153 16.22 9.24 15.12
N LYS A 154 15.37 8.31 15.56
CA LYS A 154 15.64 6.88 15.70
C LYS A 154 14.82 6.02 14.75
N TYR A 155 13.88 6.62 14.04
CA TYR A 155 13.00 5.90 13.14
C TYR A 155 12.92 6.60 11.80
N ILE A 156 12.91 5.82 10.73
CA ILE A 156 12.49 6.27 9.40
C ILE A 156 11.26 5.47 9.02
N TRP A 157 10.17 6.16 8.70
CA TRP A 157 9.07 5.54 7.99
C TRP A 157 9.37 5.66 6.50
N ALA A 158 9.43 4.55 5.80
CA ALA A 158 9.56 4.57 4.35
C ALA A 158 8.33 3.93 3.75
N GLN A 159 7.78 4.61 2.76
CA GLN A 159 6.67 4.15 1.99
C GLN A 159 7.14 3.82 0.58
N GLY A 160 6.81 2.63 0.09
CA GLY A 160 7.29 2.21 -1.22
C GLY A 160 6.87 0.79 -1.55
N THR A 161 7.31 0.31 -2.72
CA THR A 161 7.07 -1.08 -3.10
C THR A 161 7.86 -2.03 -2.17
N PRO A 162 7.41 -3.30 -1.99
CA PRO A 162 8.15 -4.28 -1.17
C PRO A 162 9.62 -4.42 -1.57
N GLN A 163 9.92 -4.33 -2.87
CA GLN A 163 11.29 -4.36 -3.39
C GLN A 163 12.11 -3.15 -2.95
N ALA A 164 11.53 -1.94 -2.99
CA ALA A 164 12.19 -0.71 -2.56
C ALA A 164 12.44 -0.69 -1.04
N LEU A 165 11.48 -1.18 -0.26
CA LEU A 165 11.59 -1.31 1.19
C LEU A 165 12.61 -2.38 1.60
N SER A 166 12.73 -3.47 0.84
CA SER A 166 13.78 -4.47 1.03
C SER A 166 15.17 -3.87 0.79
N LYS A 167 15.34 -3.07 -0.27
CA LYS A 167 16.60 -2.36 -0.54
C LYS A 167 16.95 -1.33 0.52
N MET A 168 15.94 -0.63 1.05
CA MET A 168 16.13 0.27 2.19
C MET A 168 16.61 -0.48 3.45
N ARG A 169 16.07 -1.66 3.72
CA ARG A 169 16.52 -2.53 4.82
C ARG A 169 17.98 -2.92 4.69
N GLU A 170 18.41 -3.32 3.49
CA GLU A 170 19.80 -3.68 3.20
C GLU A 170 20.73 -2.48 3.41
N LEU A 171 20.33 -1.29 2.94
CA LEU A 171 21.09 -0.06 3.10
C LEU A 171 21.28 0.30 4.58
N ILE A 172 20.20 0.26 5.36
CA ILE A 172 20.22 0.56 6.80
C ILE A 172 21.10 -0.46 7.53
N TYR A 173 20.99 -1.76 7.22
CA TYR A 173 21.82 -2.80 7.83
C TYR A 173 23.33 -2.60 7.61
N VAL A 174 23.71 -2.03 6.46
CA VAL A 174 25.12 -1.75 6.14
C VAL A 174 25.60 -0.47 6.80
N LEU A 175 24.77 0.57 6.81
CA LEU A 175 25.16 1.89 7.28
C LEU A 175 25.02 2.06 8.79
N ASP A 176 23.91 1.62 9.40
CA ASP A 176 23.59 1.84 10.81
C ASP A 176 24.45 0.98 11.76
N ARG A 177 25.73 1.34 11.88
CA ARG A 177 26.75 0.70 12.70
C ARG A 177 27.47 1.75 13.54
N GLU A 178 27.95 1.36 14.71
CA GLU A 178 28.68 2.24 15.64
C GLU A 178 29.89 2.95 14.99
N GLU A 179 30.53 2.29 14.02
CA GLU A 179 31.71 2.77 13.30
C GLU A 179 31.41 3.97 12.37
N ASN A 180 30.15 4.22 12.04
CA ASN A 180 29.70 5.22 11.06
C ASN A 180 29.07 6.47 11.69
N ILE A 181 29.24 6.68 13.00
CA ILE A 181 28.80 7.90 13.70
C ILE A 181 29.66 9.08 13.25
N ASP A 182 29.04 10.14 12.72
CA ASP A 182 29.74 11.38 12.35
C ASP A 182 30.07 12.19 13.63
N PRO A 183 31.36 12.38 13.99
CA PRO A 183 31.73 13.09 15.21
C PRO A 183 31.44 14.60 15.17
N GLU A 184 31.04 15.20 14.03
CA GLU A 184 30.94 16.67 13.88
C GLU A 184 29.53 17.28 13.80
N ILE A 185 28.42 16.51 13.71
CA ILE A 185 27.07 17.09 13.55
C ILE A 185 26.40 17.42 14.90
N GLN A 186 26.92 18.43 15.59
CA GLN A 186 26.14 19.24 16.53
C GLN A 186 25.60 20.48 15.82
N THR A 187 24.61 20.34 14.94
CA THR A 187 23.91 21.51 14.38
C THR A 187 22.70 21.87 15.24
N VAL A 188 22.84 23.00 15.94
CA VAL A 188 21.80 23.72 16.68
C VAL A 188 20.61 24.00 15.76
N ARG A 189 19.47 23.31 15.96
CA ARG A 189 18.18 23.71 15.38
C ARG A 189 17.63 24.86 16.22
N TYR A 190 17.05 25.87 15.58
CA TYR A 190 16.31 26.90 16.32
C TYR A 190 15.07 26.26 16.90
N LEU A 191 15.08 26.17 18.22
CA LEU A 191 14.05 25.56 19.03
C LEU A 191 13.07 26.67 19.43
N GLU A 192 11.80 26.56 19.06
CA GLU A 192 10.78 27.47 19.57
C GLU A 192 10.48 27.10 21.01
N LEU A 193 10.89 27.97 21.93
CA LEU A 193 10.59 27.85 23.35
C LEU A 193 9.19 28.41 23.60
N VAL A 194 8.24 27.54 23.91
CA VAL A 194 6.84 27.89 24.20
C VAL A 194 6.57 27.73 25.68
N SER A 195 5.99 28.75 26.34
CA SER A 195 5.54 28.66 27.73
C SER A 195 4.13 28.08 27.80
N ILE A 196 3.91 27.17 28.76
CA ILE A 196 2.60 26.61 29.10
C ILE A 196 2.35 26.93 30.57
N ASP A 197 1.30 27.70 30.81
CA ASP A 197 0.86 28.10 32.15
C ASP A 197 -0.28 27.18 32.61
N LEU A 198 -0.10 26.55 33.77
CA LEU A 198 -1.01 25.59 34.38
C LEU A 198 -1.72 26.24 35.59
N GLN A 199 -2.98 25.89 35.82
CA GLN A 199 -3.82 26.46 36.88
C GLN A 199 -4.06 25.51 38.04
N PHE A 200 -4.20 24.21 37.76
CA PHE A 200 -4.64 23.20 38.71
C PHE A 200 -3.55 22.17 39.01
N ILE A 201 -2.69 21.84 38.05
CA ILE A 201 -1.54 20.94 38.25
C ILE A 201 -0.20 21.69 38.23
N THR A 202 0.82 21.13 38.87
CA THR A 202 2.18 21.71 38.85
C THR A 202 2.95 21.31 37.59
N ALA A 203 3.95 22.11 37.23
CA ALA A 203 4.86 21.83 36.11
C ALA A 203 5.56 20.46 36.26
N ASP A 204 5.89 20.04 37.47
CA ASP A 204 6.53 18.73 37.74
C ASP A 204 5.58 17.55 37.43
N ILE A 205 4.32 17.65 37.85
CA ILE A 205 3.31 16.63 37.56
C ILE A 205 3.10 16.55 36.04
N PHE A 206 2.94 17.71 35.41
CA PHE A 206 2.76 17.79 33.96
C PHE A 206 3.96 17.24 33.18
N ALA A 207 5.19 17.54 33.62
CA ALA A 207 6.41 17.00 33.04
C ALA A 207 6.49 15.47 33.13
N SER A 208 6.06 14.89 34.25
CA SER A 208 6.01 13.43 34.40
C SER A 208 5.06 12.78 33.40
N LEU A 209 3.94 13.44 33.07
CA LEU A 209 2.99 12.97 32.06
C LEU A 209 3.57 13.04 30.64
N ILE A 210 4.28 14.12 30.32
CA ILE A 210 5.00 14.28 29.05
C ILE A 210 6.06 13.17 28.90
N GLN A 211 6.84 12.91 29.95
CA GLN A 211 7.89 11.89 29.94
C GLN A 211 7.33 10.47 29.79
N GLN A 212 6.21 10.15 30.45
CA GLN A 212 5.55 8.84 30.32
C GLN A 212 5.07 8.55 28.90
N LEU A 213 4.76 9.59 28.12
CA LEU A 213 4.30 9.47 26.75
C LEU A 213 5.46 9.39 25.72
N ASP A 214 6.69 9.59 26.16
CA ASP A 214 7.88 9.66 25.29
C ASP A 214 7.71 10.74 24.21
N ILE A 215 7.05 11.86 24.56
CA ILE A 215 6.93 13.02 23.67
C ILE A 215 8.31 13.68 23.59
N PRO A 216 8.92 13.77 22.41
CA PRO A 216 10.28 14.27 22.26
C PRO A 216 10.30 15.79 22.44
N CYS A 217 10.67 16.22 23.65
CA CYS A 217 10.81 17.63 23.99
C CYS A 217 11.89 17.84 25.04
N LYS A 218 12.36 19.08 25.16
CA LYS A 218 13.20 19.54 26.26
C LYS A 218 12.35 20.44 27.16
N LEU A 219 12.25 20.08 28.43
CA LEU A 219 11.52 20.85 29.43
C LEU A 219 12.50 21.73 30.20
N ILE A 220 12.08 22.98 30.45
CA ILE A 220 12.79 23.93 31.30
C ILE A 220 11.83 24.34 32.41
N PHE A 221 12.32 24.29 33.64
CA PHE A 221 11.60 24.66 34.86
C PHE A 221 12.21 25.92 35.44
N ILE A 222 11.38 26.76 36.05
CA ILE A 222 11.84 27.90 36.83
C ILE A 222 11.24 27.75 38.23
N ASP A 223 12.07 27.52 39.23
CA ASP A 223 11.64 27.27 40.63
C ASP A 223 10.76 28.40 41.20
N ALA A 224 10.91 29.62 40.68
CA ALA A 224 10.08 30.76 41.07
C ALA A 224 8.62 30.67 40.56
N ASN A 225 8.37 29.86 39.52
CA ASN A 225 7.08 29.68 38.86
C ASN A 225 6.75 28.18 38.72
N PRO A 226 6.32 27.50 39.80
CA PRO A 226 6.09 26.05 39.81
C PRO A 226 4.92 25.60 38.92
N ASN A 227 4.16 26.55 38.37
CA ASN A 227 2.99 26.30 37.52
C ASN A 227 3.24 26.59 36.03
N THR A 228 4.45 27.04 35.67
CA THR A 228 4.81 27.29 34.26
C THR A 228 5.88 26.29 33.83
N VAL A 229 5.65 25.62 32.71
CA VAL A 229 6.68 24.82 32.03
C VAL A 229 7.05 25.47 30.71
N TRP A 230 8.34 25.58 30.44
CA TRP A 230 8.82 26.00 29.12
C TRP A 230 9.20 24.77 28.32
N VAL A 231 8.52 24.61 27.19
CA VAL A 231 8.62 23.46 26.32
C VAL A 231 9.37 23.85 25.08
N ASN A 232 10.35 23.03 24.75
CA ASN A 232 11.17 23.17 23.58
C ASN A 232 11.00 21.88 22.76
N ALA A 233 10.24 21.96 21.67
CA ALA A 233 9.88 20.82 20.82
C ALA A 233 9.55 21.30 19.40
N ASP A 234 9.27 20.37 18.50
CA ASP A 234 8.72 20.69 17.17
C ASP A 234 7.22 21.08 17.24
N GLU A 235 6.68 21.62 16.13
CA GLU A 235 5.31 22.13 16.06
C GLU A 235 4.23 21.07 16.38
N SER A 236 4.48 19.81 15.99
CA SER A 236 3.57 18.69 16.29
C SER A 236 3.57 18.38 17.77
N ALA A 237 4.75 18.25 18.37
CA ALA A 237 4.91 17.99 19.80
C ALA A 237 4.36 19.16 20.64
N ILE A 238 4.54 20.41 20.21
CA ILE A 238 3.94 21.58 20.88
C ILE A 238 2.41 21.49 20.85
N THR A 239 1.82 21.06 19.74
CA THR A 239 0.36 20.88 19.61
C THR A 239 -0.13 19.80 20.56
N ASP A 240 0.51 18.63 20.56
CA ASP A 240 0.17 17.51 21.45
C ASP A 240 0.28 17.90 22.92
N ILE A 241 1.31 18.65 23.29
CA ILE A 241 1.52 19.10 24.67
C ILE A 241 0.48 20.15 25.08
N LYS A 242 0.04 21.04 24.18
CA LYS A 242 -1.07 21.97 24.47
C LYS A 242 -2.38 21.24 24.69
N THR A 243 -2.72 20.29 23.83
CA THR A 243 -3.93 19.48 24.01
C THR A 243 -3.86 18.62 25.27
N LEU A 244 -2.67 18.12 25.62
CA LEU A 244 -2.44 17.46 26.89
C LEU A 244 -2.77 18.41 28.05
N ALA A 245 -2.21 19.62 28.07
CA ALA A 245 -2.46 20.62 29.11
C ALA A 245 -3.97 20.89 29.27
N GLU A 246 -4.69 21.14 28.18
CA GLU A 246 -6.14 21.36 28.20
C GLU A 246 -6.94 20.20 28.80
N SER A 247 -6.47 18.95 28.63
CA SER A 247 -7.16 17.75 29.11
C SER A 247 -6.86 17.38 30.57
N VAL A 248 -5.67 17.76 31.08
CA VAL A 248 -5.19 17.36 32.41
C VAL A 248 -5.13 18.50 33.41
N ASP A 249 -5.04 19.75 32.98
CA ASP A 249 -5.03 20.93 33.84
C ASP A 249 -6.47 21.36 34.16
N ILE A 250 -7.14 20.58 34.99
CA ILE A 250 -8.51 20.83 35.46
C ILE A 250 -8.59 20.68 36.98
N GLU A 251 -9.62 21.29 37.58
CA GLU A 251 -9.81 21.35 39.03
C GLU A 251 -9.74 19.99 39.73
N ASP A 252 -10.33 18.95 39.11
CA ASP A 252 -10.36 17.58 39.64
C ASP A 252 -8.97 16.94 39.82
N ASN A 253 -7.95 17.43 39.10
CA ASN A 253 -6.58 16.92 39.16
C ASN A 253 -5.68 17.74 40.08
N LYS A 254 -6.24 18.74 40.78
CA LYS A 254 -5.48 19.54 41.73
C LYS A 254 -4.89 18.65 42.82
N PRO A 255 -3.56 18.67 43.04
CA PRO A 255 -2.96 17.89 44.10
C PRO A 255 -3.53 18.36 45.44
N PRO A 256 -4.00 17.46 46.30
CA PRO A 256 -4.57 17.85 47.58
C PRO A 256 -3.48 18.41 48.50
N GLU A 257 -3.87 19.37 49.33
CA GLU A 257 -2.98 20.03 50.30
C GLU A 257 -2.51 19.07 51.42
N GLU A 258 -3.15 17.90 51.55
CA GLU A 258 -2.77 16.80 52.43
C GLU A 258 -2.74 15.46 51.66
N ILE A 259 -1.75 14.60 51.93
CA ILE A 259 -1.60 13.28 51.29
C ILE A 259 -2.72 12.35 51.78
N ILE A 260 -3.80 12.25 51.00
CA ILE A 260 -4.87 11.28 51.22
C ILE A 260 -4.65 10.11 50.26
N GLU A 261 -4.59 8.88 50.79
CA GLU A 261 -4.25 7.64 50.06
C GLU A 261 -5.24 7.25 48.92
N ASN A 262 -6.36 7.97 48.79
CA ASN A 262 -7.43 7.70 47.81
C ASN A 262 -7.66 8.90 46.87
N THR A 263 -6.59 9.37 46.24
CA THR A 263 -6.66 10.48 45.30
C THR A 263 -6.87 9.98 43.88
N ASN A 264 -7.71 10.70 43.12
CA ASN A 264 -7.81 10.52 41.68
C ASN A 264 -6.45 10.85 41.06
N ARG A 265 -5.88 9.88 40.34
CA ARG A 265 -4.63 10.03 39.62
C ARG A 265 -4.92 9.98 38.13
N ILE A 266 -4.08 10.68 37.36
CA ILE A 266 -4.00 10.48 35.93
C ILE A 266 -2.77 9.64 35.63
N MET A 267 -2.95 8.60 34.82
CA MET A 267 -1.86 7.79 34.30
C MET A 267 -1.99 7.65 32.78
N ALA A 268 -0.88 7.87 32.08
CA ALA A 268 -0.79 7.58 30.66
C ALA A 268 -0.43 6.11 30.44
N LYS A 269 -1.03 5.49 29.42
CA LYS A 269 -0.72 4.12 28.99
C LYS A 269 -0.49 4.06 27.49
N LYS A 270 0.72 3.66 27.11
CA LYS A 270 1.11 3.34 25.74
C LYS A 270 0.91 1.85 25.48
N MET A 271 0.15 1.54 24.44
CA MET A 271 -0.13 0.20 23.93
C MET A 271 0.83 -0.13 22.77
N ARG A 272 1.02 -1.42 22.51
CA ARG A 272 1.97 -1.91 21.50
C ARG A 272 1.27 -2.35 20.23
N ASN A 273 0.11 -2.97 20.32
CA ASN A 273 -0.53 -3.70 19.23
C ASN A 273 -1.96 -3.24 18.95
N ILE A 274 -2.69 -2.74 19.95
CA ILE A 274 -4.06 -2.22 19.78
C ILE A 274 -4.11 -0.68 19.77
N THR A 275 -4.90 -0.10 18.87
CA THR A 275 -5.16 1.35 18.84
C THR A 275 -6.20 1.76 19.90
N ALA A 276 -6.18 3.02 20.31
CA ALA A 276 -7.11 3.60 21.28
C ALA A 276 -8.57 3.44 20.81
N LYS A 277 -8.86 3.69 19.53
CA LYS A 277 -10.20 3.52 18.95
C LYS A 277 -10.71 2.10 19.11
N ARG A 278 -9.87 1.11 18.77
CA ARG A 278 -10.24 -0.32 18.88
C ARG A 278 -10.39 -0.72 20.35
N LEU A 279 -9.46 -0.33 21.21
CA LEU A 279 -9.53 -0.59 22.65
C LEU A 279 -10.82 -0.03 23.26
N LEU A 280 -11.14 1.25 23.00
CA LEU A 280 -12.30 1.93 23.57
C LEU A 280 -13.62 1.22 23.23
N THR A 281 -13.74 0.64 22.03
CA THR A 281 -14.92 -0.17 21.66
C THR A 281 -15.04 -1.49 22.43
N MET A 282 -13.94 -2.04 22.90
CA MET A 282 -13.91 -3.33 23.61
C MET A 282 -14.17 -3.16 25.11
N ILE A 283 -13.71 -2.06 25.69
CA ILE A 283 -13.79 -1.82 27.13
C ILE A 283 -14.97 -0.93 27.54
N SER A 284 -15.81 -0.49 26.58
CA SER A 284 -16.98 0.36 26.85
C SER A 284 -18.02 -0.28 27.77
N SER A 285 -18.04 -1.61 27.88
CA SER A 285 -18.94 -2.37 28.74
C SER A 285 -18.30 -2.87 30.05
N VAL A 286 -17.05 -2.47 30.33
CA VAL A 286 -16.30 -2.94 31.50
C VAL A 286 -16.58 -2.02 32.68
N ASP A 287 -17.12 -2.59 33.77
CA ASP A 287 -17.49 -1.86 34.99
C ASP A 287 -16.27 -1.68 35.92
N ILE A 288 -15.30 -0.88 35.48
CA ILE A 288 -14.16 -0.44 36.28
C ILE A 288 -14.27 1.07 36.42
N PRO A 289 -14.18 1.66 37.63
CA PRO A 289 -14.35 3.09 37.85
C PRO A 289 -13.09 3.88 37.42
N VAL A 290 -12.75 3.78 36.14
CA VAL A 290 -11.66 4.51 35.47
C VAL A 290 -12.24 5.23 34.27
N GLN A 291 -12.12 6.55 34.24
CA GLN A 291 -12.43 7.35 33.07
C GLN A 291 -11.26 7.27 32.08
N ILE A 292 -11.55 6.90 30.83
CA ILE A 292 -10.56 6.77 29.76
C ILE A 292 -10.81 7.81 28.70
N PHE A 293 -9.76 8.50 28.29
CA PHE A 293 -9.79 9.46 27.18
C PHE A 293 -8.54 9.31 26.31
N SER A 294 -8.59 9.84 25.08
CA SER A 294 -7.50 9.83 24.10
C SER A 294 -7.43 11.17 23.37
N ILE A 295 -6.24 11.76 23.22
CA ILE A 295 -6.00 12.95 22.38
C ILE A 295 -6.19 12.61 20.90
N ASP A 296 -5.70 11.45 20.45
CA ASP A 296 -5.95 10.90 19.13
C ASP A 296 -6.57 9.51 19.25
N THR A 297 -7.84 9.40 18.84
CA THR A 297 -8.56 8.11 18.86
C THR A 297 -7.87 7.06 17.97
N SER A 298 -7.14 7.46 16.93
CA SER A 298 -6.44 6.51 16.05
C SER A 298 -5.07 6.05 16.58
N GLY A 299 -4.54 6.70 17.62
CA GLY A 299 -3.22 6.43 18.18
C GLY A 299 -3.12 5.21 19.11
N TYR A 300 -1.94 4.98 19.70
CA TYR A 300 -1.65 3.86 20.62
C TYR A 300 -1.57 4.28 22.10
N SER A 301 -2.02 5.49 22.43
CA SER A 301 -1.90 6.04 23.78
C SER A 301 -3.28 6.42 24.31
N ILE A 302 -3.53 6.08 25.56
CA ILE A 302 -4.73 6.48 26.29
C ILE A 302 -4.35 7.04 27.67
N TRP A 303 -5.26 7.82 28.24
CA TRP A 303 -5.17 8.35 29.59
C TRP A 303 -6.26 7.73 30.44
N MET A 304 -5.87 7.37 31.65
CA MET A 304 -6.76 6.79 32.65
C MET A 304 -6.82 7.71 33.85
N ARG A 305 -8.04 8.01 34.30
CA ARG A 305 -8.31 8.77 35.51
C ARG A 305 -9.15 7.95 36.47
N GLY A 306 -8.67 7.80 37.70
CA GLY A 306 -9.34 7.05 38.76
C GLY A 306 -8.43 6.85 39.96
N ASP A 307 -8.87 6.05 40.93
CA ASP A 307 -8.02 5.66 42.05
C ASP A 307 -6.92 4.66 41.60
N GLN A 308 -5.86 4.54 42.40
CA GLN A 308 -4.69 3.71 42.07
C GLN A 308 -5.06 2.24 41.84
N HIS A 309 -6.01 1.70 42.61
CA HIS A 309 -6.39 0.31 42.52
C HIS A 309 -7.13 0.03 41.20
N SER A 310 -8.08 0.89 40.85
CA SER A 310 -8.86 0.77 39.62
C SER A 310 -7.99 0.99 38.37
N ILE A 311 -7.04 1.92 38.41
CA ILE A 311 -6.07 2.11 37.31
C ILE A 311 -5.17 0.88 37.12
N ASN A 312 -4.73 0.23 38.21
CA ASN A 312 -3.93 -0.98 38.11
C ASN A 312 -4.72 -2.13 37.46
N LEU A 313 -5.98 -2.31 37.88
CA LEU A 313 -6.86 -3.34 37.33
C LEU A 313 -7.16 -3.10 35.84
N MET A 314 -7.39 -1.84 35.45
CA MET A 314 -7.56 -1.46 34.04
C MET A 314 -6.28 -1.71 33.23
N ASN A 315 -5.10 -1.39 33.79
CA ASN A 315 -3.82 -1.67 33.13
C ASN A 315 -3.60 -3.15 32.85
N ASP A 316 -3.94 -4.03 33.79
CA ASP A 316 -3.81 -5.48 33.62
C ASP A 316 -4.73 -5.99 32.50
N LEU A 317 -5.97 -5.50 32.45
CA LEU A 317 -6.91 -5.79 31.37
C LEU A 317 -6.35 -5.36 30.01
N ILE A 318 -5.88 -4.11 29.91
CA ILE A 318 -5.32 -3.55 28.67
C ILE A 318 -4.08 -4.35 28.24
N ASN A 319 -3.19 -4.70 29.16
CA ASN A 319 -1.99 -5.49 28.83
C ASN A 319 -2.36 -6.87 28.26
N ASN A 320 -3.36 -7.53 28.82
CA ASN A 320 -3.81 -8.84 28.34
C ASN A 320 -4.44 -8.74 26.95
N LEU A 321 -5.29 -7.73 26.72
CA LEU A 321 -5.90 -7.46 25.42
C LEU A 321 -4.81 -7.11 24.39
N ASP A 322 -3.93 -6.17 24.68
CA ASP A 322 -2.85 -5.72 23.81
C ASP A 322 -1.87 -6.86 23.44
N ALA A 323 -1.61 -7.79 24.37
CA ALA A 323 -0.79 -8.96 24.10
C ALA A 323 -1.46 -10.00 23.16
N HIS A 324 -2.79 -9.99 23.04
CA HIS A 324 -3.53 -10.88 22.15
C HIS A 324 -3.62 -10.36 20.70
N TYR A 325 -3.33 -9.08 20.45
CA TYR A 325 -3.31 -8.51 19.11
C TYR A 325 -1.87 -8.42 18.56
N SER A 326 -1.70 -8.51 17.24
CA SER A 326 -0.42 -8.27 16.57
C SER A 326 -0.55 -7.03 15.68
N ARG A 327 0.52 -6.22 15.61
CA ARG A 327 0.57 -4.85 15.06
C ARG A 327 0.39 -4.73 13.53
N ASP A 328 0.11 -5.83 12.84
CA ASP A 328 0.08 -5.96 11.37
C ASP A 328 -1.37 -6.02 10.86
N ASP A 329 -2.11 -4.91 10.99
CA ASP A 329 -3.57 -4.91 10.84
C ASP A 329 -4.08 -4.83 9.38
N VAL A 330 -3.22 -4.81 8.35
CA VAL A 330 -3.63 -5.09 6.97
C VAL A 330 -2.49 -5.79 6.21
N ASN A 331 -2.69 -7.05 5.85
CA ASN A 331 -1.78 -7.81 4.99
C ASN A 331 -2.31 -7.83 3.56
N PHE A 332 -1.41 -7.55 2.62
CA PHE A 332 -1.68 -7.67 1.20
C PHE A 332 -1.00 -8.92 0.67
N PHE A 333 -1.75 -9.77 0.00
CA PHE A 333 -1.18 -10.93 -0.68
C PHE A 333 -1.87 -11.20 -2.02
N THR A 334 -1.15 -11.84 -2.92
CA THR A 334 -1.68 -12.32 -4.19
C THR A 334 -1.96 -13.82 -4.07
N TYR A 335 -3.11 -14.27 -4.54
CA TYR A 335 -3.50 -15.68 -4.57
C TYR A 335 -3.75 -16.14 -6.01
N THR A 336 -3.07 -17.19 -6.44
CA THR A 336 -3.23 -17.78 -7.78
C THR A 336 -4.14 -19.01 -7.72
N LEU A 337 -5.19 -18.99 -8.53
CA LEU A 337 -6.19 -20.05 -8.69
C LEU A 337 -5.78 -21.00 -9.82
N ASN A 338 -6.12 -22.28 -9.71
CA ASN A 338 -5.75 -23.32 -10.68
C ASN A 338 -6.93 -23.78 -11.55
N ASN A 339 -8.14 -23.81 -10.99
CA ASN A 339 -9.32 -24.42 -11.60
C ASN A 339 -10.41 -23.39 -11.94
N ILE A 340 -10.45 -22.25 -11.25
CA ILE A 340 -11.44 -21.19 -11.47
C ILE A 340 -10.78 -19.84 -11.81
N ARG A 341 -11.57 -18.90 -12.34
CA ARG A 341 -11.14 -17.54 -12.67
C ARG A 341 -11.27 -16.58 -11.49
N ALA A 342 -10.50 -15.50 -11.50
CA ALA A 342 -10.49 -14.50 -10.43
C ALA A 342 -11.86 -13.84 -10.24
N SER A 343 -12.55 -13.44 -11.32
CA SER A 343 -13.88 -12.83 -11.23
C SER A 343 -14.92 -13.74 -10.57
N TYR A 344 -14.83 -15.05 -10.80
CA TYR A 344 -15.73 -16.03 -10.21
C TYR A 344 -15.42 -16.27 -8.72
N ALA A 345 -14.14 -16.34 -8.37
CA ALA A 345 -13.70 -16.47 -6.98
C ALA A 345 -14.00 -15.22 -6.15
N ALA A 346 -13.80 -14.02 -6.71
CA ALA A 346 -14.10 -12.73 -6.06
C ALA A 346 -15.58 -12.62 -5.69
N LYS A 347 -16.50 -12.93 -6.63
CA LYS A 347 -17.94 -12.96 -6.35
C LYS A 347 -18.32 -13.91 -5.21
N LYS A 348 -17.64 -15.06 -5.10
CA LYS A 348 -17.88 -16.02 -4.00
C LYS A 348 -17.34 -15.51 -2.66
N LEU A 349 -16.18 -14.86 -2.67
CA LEU A 349 -15.60 -14.20 -1.49
C LEU A 349 -16.51 -13.06 -0.98
N GLU A 350 -16.95 -12.18 -1.88
CA GLU A 350 -17.89 -11.09 -1.58
C GLU A 350 -19.23 -11.62 -1.04
N PHE A 351 -19.75 -12.71 -1.63
CA PHE A 351 -21.00 -13.31 -1.18
C PHE A 351 -20.93 -13.88 0.24
N ILE A 352 -19.77 -14.42 0.65
CA ILE A 352 -19.59 -14.89 2.03
C ILE A 352 -19.50 -13.73 3.01
N GLY A 353 -19.00 -12.57 2.57
CA GLY A 353 -18.94 -11.36 3.38
C GLY A 353 -18.04 -11.52 4.59
N LEU A 354 -16.78 -11.91 4.39
CA LEU A 354 -15.80 -11.94 5.47
C LEU A 354 -15.48 -10.51 5.90
N ASP A 355 -15.63 -10.22 7.19
CA ASP A 355 -15.30 -8.91 7.77
C ASP A 355 -13.83 -8.56 7.52
N ASP A 356 -13.57 -7.30 7.18
CA ASP A 356 -12.24 -6.73 6.93
C ASP A 356 -11.43 -7.43 5.81
N VAL A 357 -12.09 -8.10 4.86
CA VAL A 357 -11.46 -8.69 3.67
C VAL A 357 -11.87 -7.91 2.41
N GLU A 358 -10.90 -7.28 1.76
CA GLU A 358 -11.11 -6.59 0.48
C GLU A 358 -10.39 -7.32 -0.67
N VAL A 359 -11.10 -7.48 -1.79
CA VAL A 359 -10.56 -8.07 -3.02
C VAL A 359 -10.40 -6.96 -4.06
N PHE A 360 -9.19 -6.79 -4.57
CA PHE A 360 -8.89 -5.87 -5.65
C PHE A 360 -8.93 -6.60 -6.99
N TYR A 361 -9.69 -6.05 -7.92
CA TYR A 361 -9.75 -6.54 -9.29
C TYR A 361 -8.52 -6.07 -10.07
N LEU A 362 -7.68 -7.03 -10.46
CA LEU A 362 -6.64 -6.82 -11.47
C LEU A 362 -7.29 -6.71 -12.87
N ASN A 363 -6.58 -6.12 -13.83
CA ASN A 363 -7.08 -5.95 -15.20
C ASN A 363 -7.62 -7.27 -15.77
N TYR A 364 -8.81 -7.22 -16.37
CA TYR A 364 -9.49 -8.37 -16.99
C TYR A 364 -9.68 -9.56 -16.03
N PRO A 365 -10.41 -9.39 -14.91
CA PRO A 365 -10.57 -10.44 -13.90
C PRO A 365 -11.34 -11.66 -14.41
N GLU A 366 -12.10 -11.55 -15.51
CA GLU A 366 -12.70 -12.72 -16.16
C GLU A 366 -11.69 -13.60 -16.90
N PHE A 367 -10.51 -13.07 -17.19
CA PHE A 367 -9.49 -13.67 -18.04
C PHE A 367 -8.26 -14.12 -17.26
N ASN A 368 -8.05 -13.60 -16.05
CA ASN A 368 -6.97 -13.99 -15.17
C ASN A 368 -7.43 -14.97 -14.07
N SER A 369 -6.44 -15.55 -13.39
CA SER A 369 -6.64 -16.49 -12.28
C SER A 369 -5.94 -15.97 -11.00
N GLU A 370 -5.71 -14.67 -10.90
CA GLU A 370 -5.02 -14.06 -9.76
C GLU A 370 -5.92 -13.07 -9.02
N LEU A 371 -5.93 -13.18 -7.70
CA LEU A 371 -6.63 -12.25 -6.80
C LEU A 371 -5.61 -11.47 -6.00
N PHE A 372 -5.79 -10.15 -5.90
CA PHE A 372 -5.05 -9.33 -4.96
C PHE A 372 -5.97 -9.03 -3.77
N ILE A 373 -5.56 -9.41 -2.56
CA ILE A 373 -6.41 -9.43 -1.37
C ILE A 373 -5.76 -8.65 -0.24
N SER A 374 -6.56 -7.83 0.43
CA SER A 374 -6.24 -7.15 1.69
C SER A 374 -7.05 -7.78 2.81
N CYS A 375 -6.39 -8.25 3.86
CA CYS A 375 -7.07 -8.68 5.09
C CYS A 375 -6.16 -8.63 6.33
N PRO A 376 -6.72 -8.60 7.55
CA PRO A 376 -5.99 -8.79 8.78
C PRO A 376 -5.17 -10.10 8.81
N ALA A 377 -4.07 -10.11 9.58
CA ALA A 377 -3.15 -11.25 9.66
C ALA A 377 -3.82 -12.57 10.09
N ASP A 378 -4.77 -12.48 11.02
CA ASP A 378 -5.54 -13.60 11.54
C ASP A 378 -6.52 -14.18 10.51
N ARG A 379 -6.86 -13.41 9.46
CA ARG A 379 -7.79 -13.82 8.40
C ARG A 379 -7.14 -14.43 7.18
N ILE A 380 -5.82 -14.31 7.01
CA ILE A 380 -5.11 -14.86 5.83
C ILE A 380 -5.41 -16.34 5.66
N ASN A 381 -5.27 -17.12 6.74
CA ASN A 381 -5.52 -18.56 6.69
C ASN A 381 -6.99 -18.90 6.37
N ASP A 382 -7.94 -18.11 6.88
CA ASP A 382 -9.37 -18.31 6.61
C ASP A 382 -9.66 -18.08 5.12
N VAL A 383 -9.13 -16.99 4.55
CA VAL A 383 -9.27 -16.63 3.14
C VAL A 383 -8.60 -17.69 2.25
N GLU A 384 -7.35 -18.07 2.53
CA GLU A 384 -6.64 -19.09 1.75
C GLU A 384 -7.34 -20.45 1.78
N ASN A 385 -7.84 -20.86 2.95
CA ASN A 385 -8.58 -22.11 3.11
C ASN A 385 -9.91 -22.08 2.36
N PHE A 386 -10.59 -20.94 2.37
CA PHE A 386 -11.81 -20.76 1.60
C PHE A 386 -11.53 -20.86 0.09
N LEU A 387 -10.55 -20.09 -0.41
CA LEU A 387 -10.14 -20.10 -1.81
C LEU A 387 -9.77 -21.51 -2.28
N ARG A 388 -8.99 -22.24 -1.49
CA ARG A 388 -8.61 -23.63 -1.79
C ARG A 388 -9.81 -24.59 -1.88
N LYS A 389 -10.85 -24.37 -1.08
CA LYS A 389 -12.07 -25.19 -1.09
C LYS A 389 -12.94 -24.93 -2.31
N ILE A 390 -12.95 -23.70 -2.82
CA ILE A 390 -13.73 -23.35 -4.01
C ILE A 390 -12.95 -23.56 -5.32
N ASP A 391 -11.62 -23.52 -5.28
CA ASP A 391 -10.73 -23.74 -6.42
C ASP A 391 -10.56 -25.24 -6.73
N ILE A 392 -11.69 -25.90 -6.99
CA ILE A 392 -11.75 -27.32 -7.36
C ILE A 392 -12.21 -27.47 -8.80
N GLN A 393 -11.87 -28.60 -9.43
CA GLN A 393 -12.39 -28.93 -10.76
C GLN A 393 -13.90 -29.19 -10.68
N GLU A 394 -14.69 -28.20 -11.10
CA GLU A 394 -16.15 -28.26 -11.05
C GLU A 394 -16.72 -29.25 -12.07
N LYS A 395 -17.91 -29.80 -11.78
CA LYS A 395 -18.63 -30.64 -12.74
C LYS A 395 -19.16 -29.78 -13.88
N LYS A 396 -19.08 -30.33 -15.10
CA LYS A 396 -19.70 -29.70 -16.26
C LYS A 396 -21.21 -29.76 -16.17
N ILE A 397 -21.86 -28.66 -16.56
CA ILE A 397 -23.31 -28.53 -16.65
C ILE A 397 -23.69 -28.03 -18.04
N LYS A 398 -24.93 -28.32 -18.44
CA LYS A 398 -25.48 -27.81 -19.70
C LYS A 398 -26.21 -26.50 -19.44
N ALA A 399 -25.79 -25.43 -20.10
CA ALA A 399 -26.41 -24.11 -19.96
C ALA A 399 -26.61 -23.44 -21.32
N ILE A 400 -27.74 -22.76 -21.49
CA ILE A 400 -27.98 -21.86 -22.62
C ILE A 400 -27.17 -20.59 -22.37
N VAL A 401 -26.40 -20.18 -23.38
CA VAL A 401 -25.50 -19.01 -23.29
C VAL A 401 -25.84 -17.94 -24.31
N ASP A 402 -26.46 -18.30 -25.44
CA ASP A 402 -26.86 -17.35 -26.48
C ASP A 402 -28.09 -17.85 -27.25
N TYR A 403 -28.72 -16.97 -28.03
CA TYR A 403 -29.87 -17.30 -28.87
C TYR A 403 -29.92 -16.45 -30.15
N SER A 404 -30.72 -16.88 -31.13
CA SER A 404 -30.99 -16.08 -32.31
C SER A 404 -32.35 -16.39 -32.94
N ASP A 405 -33.06 -15.31 -33.28
CA ASP A 405 -34.40 -15.36 -33.89
C ASP A 405 -34.40 -14.95 -35.37
N SER A 406 -33.20 -14.82 -35.94
CA SER A 406 -33.01 -14.40 -37.32
C SER A 406 -33.33 -15.53 -38.31
N PRO A 407 -33.77 -15.23 -39.55
CA PRO A 407 -33.85 -16.21 -40.62
C PRO A 407 -32.54 -16.97 -40.89
N SER A 408 -31.39 -16.38 -40.55
CA SER A 408 -30.06 -17.01 -40.61
C SER A 408 -29.50 -17.39 -39.23
N ALA A 409 -30.38 -17.71 -38.27
CA ALA A 409 -30.02 -17.96 -36.88
C ALA A 409 -28.90 -19.01 -36.72
N GLN A 410 -28.99 -20.13 -37.45
CA GLN A 410 -27.99 -21.20 -37.37
C GLN A 410 -26.59 -20.71 -37.79
N THR A 411 -26.46 -20.07 -38.95
CA THR A 411 -25.18 -19.51 -39.42
C THR A 411 -24.64 -18.43 -38.48
N ARG A 412 -25.51 -17.61 -37.90
CA ARG A 412 -25.12 -16.57 -36.94
C ARG A 412 -24.54 -17.18 -35.67
N LEU A 413 -25.23 -18.16 -35.07
CA LEU A 413 -24.77 -18.85 -33.87
C LEU A 413 -23.49 -19.65 -34.13
N GLU A 414 -23.31 -20.22 -35.33
CA GLU A 414 -22.07 -20.89 -35.72
C GLU A 414 -20.87 -19.94 -35.72
N ARG A 415 -21.03 -18.75 -36.33
CA ARG A 415 -19.97 -17.74 -36.36
C ARG A 415 -19.65 -17.20 -34.97
N ARG A 416 -20.67 -16.97 -34.15
CA ARG A 416 -20.51 -16.51 -32.77
C ARG A 416 -19.79 -17.55 -31.91
N ARG A 417 -20.21 -18.82 -32.00
CA ARG A 417 -19.49 -19.94 -31.36
C ARG A 417 -18.02 -19.95 -31.78
N ASP A 418 -17.73 -19.85 -33.07
CA ASP A 418 -16.35 -19.93 -33.56
C ASP A 418 -15.48 -18.76 -33.05
N LEU A 419 -16.06 -17.55 -32.90
CA LEU A 419 -15.39 -16.43 -32.24
C LEU A 419 -15.17 -16.67 -30.74
N ILE A 420 -16.18 -17.16 -30.02
CA ILE A 420 -16.06 -17.50 -28.59
C ILE A 420 -14.97 -18.55 -28.38
N VAL A 421 -14.91 -19.59 -29.22
CA VAL A 421 -13.85 -20.61 -29.17
C VAL A 421 -12.47 -19.98 -29.39
N ALA A 422 -12.34 -19.03 -30.32
CA ALA A 422 -11.07 -18.34 -30.57
C ALA A 422 -10.63 -17.45 -29.40
N LEU A 423 -11.57 -16.76 -28.75
CA LEU A 423 -11.28 -15.86 -27.63
C LEU A 423 -11.06 -16.58 -26.30
N THR A 424 -11.75 -17.71 -26.10
CA THR A 424 -11.74 -18.45 -24.83
C THR A 424 -10.83 -19.69 -24.85
N GLY A 425 -10.50 -20.21 -26.02
CA GLY A 425 -9.84 -21.51 -26.14
C GLY A 425 -10.69 -22.69 -25.69
N ILE A 426 -11.98 -22.48 -25.32
CA ILE A 426 -12.89 -23.55 -24.95
C ILE A 426 -13.17 -24.38 -26.21
N PRO A 427 -13.04 -25.72 -26.15
CA PRO A 427 -13.17 -26.54 -27.33
C PRO A 427 -14.54 -26.44 -28.00
N LYS A 428 -14.56 -26.44 -29.33
CA LYS A 428 -15.78 -26.29 -30.14
C LYS A 428 -16.81 -27.37 -29.86
N GLU A 429 -16.37 -28.58 -29.49
CA GLU A 429 -17.19 -29.72 -29.11
C GLU A 429 -18.01 -29.51 -27.84
N SER A 430 -17.59 -28.59 -26.95
CA SER A 430 -18.36 -28.21 -25.76
C SER A 430 -19.64 -27.45 -26.13
N PHE A 431 -19.75 -26.92 -27.35
CA PHE A 431 -20.88 -26.13 -27.81
C PHE A 431 -21.82 -26.92 -28.72
N LYS A 432 -23.12 -26.63 -28.60
CA LYS A 432 -24.19 -27.20 -29.43
C LYS A 432 -25.21 -26.13 -29.78
N ILE A 433 -25.68 -26.18 -31.02
CA ILE A 433 -26.74 -25.30 -31.54
C ILE A 433 -27.99 -26.18 -31.69
N SER A 434 -29.11 -25.73 -31.15
CA SER A 434 -30.38 -26.44 -31.29
C SER A 434 -30.92 -26.36 -32.73
N GLY A 435 -31.95 -27.14 -33.04
CA GLY A 435 -32.89 -26.79 -34.12
C GLY A 435 -33.79 -25.63 -33.72
N ASN A 436 -34.78 -25.29 -34.56
CA ASN A 436 -35.83 -24.34 -34.17
C ASN A 436 -36.62 -24.91 -32.97
N VAL A 437 -36.58 -24.21 -31.84
CA VAL A 437 -37.25 -24.58 -30.58
C VAL A 437 -38.51 -23.74 -30.32
N SER A 438 -38.89 -22.88 -31.27
CA SER A 438 -40.13 -22.10 -31.18
C SER A 438 -41.37 -22.99 -31.13
N ARG A 439 -42.37 -22.56 -30.36
CA ARG A 439 -43.69 -23.20 -30.29
C ARG A 439 -44.64 -22.72 -31.41
N ASN A 440 -44.25 -21.67 -32.13
CA ASN A 440 -45.06 -20.98 -33.14
C ASN A 440 -44.32 -20.93 -34.49
N SER A 441 -44.84 -20.19 -35.46
CA SER A 441 -44.21 -19.94 -36.76
C SER A 441 -42.93 -19.11 -36.69
N ASP A 442 -42.60 -18.56 -35.53
CA ASP A 442 -41.39 -17.77 -35.32
C ASP A 442 -40.14 -18.66 -35.28
N ILE A 443 -38.99 -18.09 -35.63
CA ILE A 443 -37.71 -18.77 -35.60
C ILE A 443 -37.05 -18.48 -34.26
N HIS A 444 -36.66 -19.53 -33.51
CA HIS A 444 -35.89 -19.40 -32.26
C HIS A 444 -34.87 -20.52 -32.16
N TYR A 445 -33.58 -20.18 -32.16
CA TYR A 445 -32.47 -21.13 -32.00
C TYR A 445 -31.66 -20.76 -30.77
N VAL A 446 -31.15 -21.76 -30.05
CA VAL A 446 -30.31 -21.55 -28.86
C VAL A 446 -28.93 -22.17 -29.05
N LEU A 447 -27.92 -21.45 -28.57
CA LEU A 447 -26.57 -21.95 -28.35
C LEU A 447 -26.45 -22.34 -26.88
N TRP A 448 -26.12 -23.60 -26.64
CA TRP A 448 -25.86 -24.11 -25.30
C TRP A 448 -24.50 -24.78 -25.26
N VAL A 449 -23.92 -24.81 -24.05
CA VAL A 449 -22.59 -25.33 -23.78
C VAL A 449 -22.64 -26.38 -22.66
N ASP A 450 -21.76 -27.37 -22.73
CA ASP A 450 -21.49 -28.35 -21.67
C ASP A 450 -20.12 -28.04 -21.04
N GLU A 451 -20.11 -27.20 -20.01
CA GLU A 451 -18.89 -26.69 -19.38
C GLU A 451 -19.06 -26.43 -17.88
N THR A 452 -17.96 -26.13 -17.19
CA THR A 452 -17.99 -25.74 -15.77
C THR A 452 -18.73 -24.40 -15.57
N PRO A 453 -19.35 -24.16 -14.39
CA PRO A 453 -19.95 -22.87 -14.06
C PRO A 453 -19.02 -21.67 -14.30
N SER A 454 -17.76 -21.73 -13.88
CA SER A 454 -16.78 -20.66 -14.14
C SER A 454 -16.58 -20.41 -15.64
N ASN A 455 -16.51 -21.44 -16.47
CA ASN A 455 -16.38 -21.29 -17.93
C ASN A 455 -17.67 -20.75 -18.57
N ILE A 456 -18.83 -21.13 -18.07
CA ILE A 456 -20.12 -20.63 -18.55
C ILE A 456 -20.26 -19.13 -18.27
N ASP A 457 -19.87 -18.68 -17.08
CA ASP A 457 -19.87 -17.26 -16.73
C ASP A 457 -18.90 -16.46 -17.62
N TRP A 458 -17.73 -17.05 -17.92
CA TRP A 458 -16.80 -16.46 -18.87
C TRP A 458 -17.36 -16.37 -20.29
N ILE A 459 -17.97 -17.45 -20.80
CA ILE A 459 -18.63 -17.44 -22.12
C ILE A 459 -19.70 -16.33 -22.18
N LYS A 460 -20.50 -16.17 -21.13
CA LYS A 460 -21.50 -15.10 -21.06
C LYS A 460 -20.86 -13.72 -21.03
N ALA A 461 -19.74 -13.54 -20.31
CA ALA A 461 -18.99 -12.28 -20.32
C ALA A 461 -18.43 -11.96 -21.72
N VAL A 462 -17.88 -12.95 -22.42
CA VAL A 462 -17.41 -12.81 -23.80
C VAL A 462 -18.56 -12.51 -24.75
N ILE A 463 -19.71 -13.17 -24.61
CA ILE A 463 -20.91 -12.87 -25.40
C ILE A 463 -21.35 -11.43 -25.19
N LYS A 464 -21.40 -10.97 -23.93
CA LYS A 464 -21.70 -9.57 -23.61
C LYS A 464 -20.70 -8.63 -24.29
N ALA A 465 -19.40 -8.93 -24.23
CA ALA A 465 -18.37 -8.15 -24.91
C ALA A 465 -18.44 -8.25 -26.45
N ILE A 466 -19.00 -9.32 -27.02
CA ILE A 466 -19.24 -9.40 -28.47
C ILE A 466 -20.44 -8.53 -28.87
N ASP A 467 -21.50 -8.55 -28.08
CA ASP A 467 -22.70 -7.76 -28.31
C ASP A 467 -22.47 -6.27 -28.07
N ASP A 468 -21.53 -5.97 -27.18
CA ASP A 468 -21.21 -4.62 -26.75
C ASP A 468 -19.68 -4.47 -26.55
N PRO A 469 -18.90 -4.40 -27.64
CA PRO A 469 -17.43 -4.42 -27.59
C PRO A 469 -16.79 -3.14 -27.07
N LEU A 470 -17.58 -2.14 -26.65
CA LEU A 470 -17.13 -0.81 -26.25
C LEU A 470 -17.63 -0.40 -24.84
N ASN A 471 -18.33 -1.27 -24.10
CA ASN A 471 -18.90 -0.99 -22.77
C ASN A 471 -18.33 -1.86 -21.65
#